data_AF-E5AV35-F1
#
_entry.id   AF-E5AV35-F1
#
_cell.length_a   1.000
_cell.length_b   1.000
_cell.length_c   1.000
_cell.angle_alpha   90.00
_cell.angle_beta   90.00
_cell.angle_gamma   90.00
#
_symmetry.space_group_name_H-M   'P 1'
#
loop_
_entity.id
_entity.type
_entity.pdbx_description
1 polymer ?
#
loop_
_entity_poly.entity_id
_entity_poly.type
_entity_poly.pdbx_seq_one_letter_code
_entity_poly.pdbx_strand_id
1 'polypeptide(L)'
;MTNTTVNKKSKNPKAPKLFPDELIDQLLAQVQSKDAESILDESGLAGQLKKQLAQRMLAAELTHHLETEAAQGKSGSHRNGTSPKTVITPNGELKLDISRKVNGAVNFLPLQPCGNANGNR
;
A
#
# COMPACT_ATOMS: atom_id res chain seq x y z
N MET A 1 -52.22 25.75 24.26
CA MET A 1 -51.40 25.85 23.04
C MET A 1 -50.11 25.09 23.31
N THR A 2 -49.93 23.94 22.67
CA THR A 2 -48.82 22.99 22.91
C THR A 2 -47.65 23.33 22.00
N ASN A 3 -46.52 23.77 22.57
CA ASN A 3 -45.30 23.97 21.80
C ASN A 3 -44.43 22.71 21.86
N THR A 4 -44.42 21.98 20.76
CA THR A 4 -43.59 20.79 20.53
C THR A 4 -42.18 21.24 20.17
N THR A 5 -41.23 21.08 21.09
CA THR A 5 -39.81 21.36 20.82
C THR A 5 -39.18 20.14 20.14
N VAL A 6 -39.00 20.19 18.82
CA VAL A 6 -38.29 19.16 18.05
C VAL A 6 -36.79 19.33 18.25
N ASN A 7 -36.17 18.34 18.88
CA ASN A 7 -34.73 18.22 19.10
C ASN A 7 -34.01 17.95 17.76
N LYS A 8 -33.31 18.95 17.23
CA LYS A 8 -32.51 18.84 16.00
C LYS A 8 -31.17 18.19 16.33
N LYS A 9 -31.09 16.87 16.25
CA LYS A 9 -29.86 16.10 16.41
C LYS A 9 -28.83 16.54 15.36
N SER A 10 -27.77 17.20 15.81
CA SER A 10 -26.62 17.61 15.00
C SER A 10 -25.98 16.38 14.32
N LYS A 11 -26.03 16.34 12.98
CA LYS A 11 -25.24 15.39 12.18
C LYS A 11 -23.85 16.00 12.00
N ASN A 12 -22.87 15.51 12.76
CA ASN A 12 -21.48 15.87 12.54
C ASN A 12 -21.04 15.42 11.12
N PRO A 13 -20.38 16.28 10.33
CA PRO A 13 -19.88 15.90 9.01
C PRO A 13 -18.77 14.86 9.19
N LYS A 14 -19.02 13.64 8.70
CA LYS A 14 -18.06 12.54 8.73
C LYS A 14 -16.97 12.84 7.71
N ALA A 15 -15.70 12.82 8.13
CA ALA A 15 -14.55 13.03 7.26
C ALA A 15 -14.62 12.12 6.02
N PRO A 16 -14.14 12.56 4.84
CA PRO A 16 -14.13 11.75 3.65
C PRO A 16 -13.29 10.49 3.88
N LYS A 17 -13.91 9.32 3.74
CA LYS A 17 -13.22 8.04 3.85
C LYS A 17 -12.35 7.85 2.60
N LEU A 18 -11.10 7.44 2.79
CA LEU A 18 -10.19 7.10 1.68
C LEU A 18 -10.66 5.86 0.90
N PHE A 19 -11.33 4.93 1.58
CA PHE A 19 -11.89 3.72 0.99
C PHE A 19 -13.40 3.66 1.25
N PRO A 20 -14.22 3.35 0.23
CA PRO A 20 -15.63 3.04 0.43
C PRO A 20 -15.79 1.76 1.28
N ASP A 21 -16.86 1.72 2.08
CA ASP A 21 -17.12 0.59 3.00
C ASP A 21 -17.27 -0.73 2.25
N GLU A 22 -17.87 -0.70 1.06
CA GLU A 22 -18.04 -1.88 0.20
C GLU A 22 -16.72 -2.55 -0.19
N LEU A 23 -15.64 -1.79 -0.37
CA LEU A 23 -14.32 -2.36 -0.67
C LEU A 23 -13.71 -3.00 0.57
N ILE A 24 -13.93 -2.43 1.74
CA ILE A 24 -13.46 -3.01 3.01
C ILE A 24 -14.19 -4.32 3.29
N ASP A 25 -15.51 -4.35 3.09
CA ASP A 25 -16.32 -5.55 3.26
C ASP A 25 -15.91 -6.66 2.28
N GLN A 26 -15.57 -6.31 1.04
CA GLN A 26 -15.03 -7.26 0.06
C GLN A 26 -13.67 -7.85 0.49
N LEU A 27 -12.77 -7.02 1.03
CA LEU A 27 -11.48 -7.50 1.53
C LEU A 27 -11.66 -8.42 2.74
N LEU A 28 -12.54 -8.05 3.67
CA LEU A 28 -12.87 -8.86 4.84
C LEU A 28 -13.53 -10.19 4.44
N ALA A 29 -14.39 -10.20 3.42
CA ALA A 29 -15.04 -11.41 2.92
C ALA A 29 -14.05 -12.42 2.30
N GLN A 30 -12.89 -11.96 1.81
CA GLN A 30 -11.84 -12.84 1.27
C GLN A 30 -11.00 -13.50 2.38
N VAL A 31 -11.02 -12.96 3.60
CA VAL A 31 -10.25 -13.50 4.73
C VAL A 31 -11.08 -14.56 5.45
N GLN A 32 -10.54 -15.77 5.55
CA GLN A 32 -11.21 -16.87 6.26
C GLN A 32 -11.07 -16.78 7.79
N SER A 33 -10.04 -16.08 8.26
CA SER A 33 -9.78 -15.86 9.69
C SER A 33 -10.79 -14.86 10.28
N LYS A 34 -11.44 -15.22 11.38
CA LYS A 34 -12.36 -14.32 12.11
C LYS A 34 -11.66 -13.51 13.22
N ASP A 35 -10.37 -13.73 13.42
CA ASP A 35 -9.59 -13.12 14.49
C ASP A 35 -8.97 -11.80 14.01
N ALA A 36 -9.26 -10.72 14.73
CA ALA A 36 -8.80 -9.37 14.39
C ALA A 36 -7.26 -9.28 14.37
N GLU A 37 -6.58 -9.93 15.32
CA GLU A 37 -5.12 -9.97 15.40
C GLU A 37 -4.51 -10.60 14.14
N SER A 38 -5.07 -11.72 13.66
CA SER A 38 -4.57 -12.40 12.46
C SER A 38 -4.81 -11.60 11.18
N ILE A 39 -5.88 -10.82 11.09
CA ILE A 39 -6.17 -9.97 9.94
C ILE A 39 -5.16 -8.81 9.84
N LEU A 40 -4.83 -8.23 11.00
CA LEU A 40 -3.98 -7.03 11.10
C LEU A 40 -2.48 -7.34 11.18
N ASP A 41 -2.10 -8.59 11.41
CA ASP A 41 -0.71 -9.05 11.41
C ASP A 41 -0.04 -8.96 10.03
N GLU A 42 1.30 -8.95 10.00
CA GLU A 42 2.11 -8.94 8.77
C GLU A 42 1.98 -10.24 7.96
N SER A 43 1.61 -11.35 8.60
CA SER A 43 1.27 -12.58 7.88
C SER A 43 -0.16 -12.57 7.31
N GLY A 44 -0.99 -11.62 7.76
CA GLY A 44 -2.40 -11.48 7.43
C GLY A 44 -2.70 -10.61 6.22
N LEU A 45 -3.94 -10.10 6.19
CA LEU A 45 -4.43 -9.23 5.12
C LEU A 45 -3.63 -7.92 5.05
N ALA A 46 -3.33 -7.32 6.20
CA ALA A 46 -2.61 -6.05 6.25
C ALA A 46 -1.20 -6.17 5.65
N GLY A 47 -0.44 -7.21 6.01
CA GLY A 47 0.88 -7.45 5.43
C GLY A 47 0.84 -7.78 3.94
N GLN A 48 -0.16 -8.56 3.48
CA GLN A 48 -0.36 -8.83 2.06
C GLN A 48 -0.67 -7.55 1.26
N LEU A 49 -1.50 -6.66 1.81
CA LEU A 49 -1.80 -5.37 1.17
C LEU A 49 -0.55 -4.49 1.09
N LYS A 50 0.23 -4.39 2.17
CA LYS A 50 1.52 -3.66 2.18
C LYS A 50 2.48 -4.23 1.14
N LYS A 51 2.59 -5.57 1.08
CA LYS A 51 3.38 -6.28 0.07
C LYS A 51 2.95 -5.89 -1.34
N GLN A 52 1.67 -6.03 -1.66
CA GLN A 52 1.17 -5.73 -3.01
C GLN A 52 1.36 -4.25 -3.38
N LEU A 53 1.11 -3.34 -2.43
CA LEU A 53 1.31 -1.91 -2.65
C LEU A 53 2.78 -1.61 -2.97
N ALA A 54 3.70 -2.11 -2.15
CA ALA A 54 5.14 -1.91 -2.35
C ALA A 54 5.61 -2.50 -3.69
N GLN A 55 5.20 -3.73 -4.01
CA GLN A 55 5.53 -4.37 -5.29
C GLN A 55 5.01 -3.58 -6.49
N ARG A 56 3.78 -3.04 -6.39
CA ARG A 56 3.17 -2.24 -7.46
C ARG A 56 3.88 -0.90 -7.66
N MET A 57 4.32 -0.25 -6.59
CA MET A 57 5.15 0.96 -6.67
C MET A 57 6.48 0.66 -7.37
N LEU A 58 7.19 -0.38 -6.94
CA LEU A 58 8.48 -0.78 -7.54
C LEU A 58 8.31 -1.17 -9.02
N ALA A 59 7.24 -1.88 -9.37
CA ALA A 59 6.96 -2.23 -10.76
C ALA A 59 6.71 -0.98 -11.62
N ALA A 60 6.01 0.03 -11.08
CA ALA A 60 5.75 1.29 -11.79
C ALA A 60 7.05 2.10 -12.00
N GLU A 61 7.91 2.21 -10.98
CA GLU A 61 9.23 2.84 -11.10
C GLU A 61 10.07 2.15 -12.18
N LEU A 62 10.06 0.81 -12.21
CA LEU A 62 10.79 0.06 -13.23
C LEU A 62 10.26 0.34 -14.65
N THR A 63 8.93 0.40 -14.83
CA THR A 63 8.35 0.77 -16.14
C THR A 63 8.85 2.14 -16.59
N HIS A 64 8.77 3.15 -15.72
CA HIS A 64 9.22 4.49 -16.03
C HIS A 64 10.72 4.54 -16.39
N HIS A 65 11.55 3.78 -15.67
CA HIS A 65 12.97 3.66 -15.99
C HIS A 65 13.22 3.06 -17.37
N LEU A 66 12.49 2.00 -17.74
CA LEU A 66 12.62 1.36 -19.05
C LEU A 66 12.21 2.30 -20.18
N GLU A 67 11.12 3.06 -20.00
CA GLU A 67 10.66 4.07 -20.96
C GLU A 67 11.71 5.17 -21.14
N THR A 68 12.31 5.63 -20.04
CA THR A 68 13.37 6.65 -20.08
C THR A 68 14.62 6.12 -20.78
N GLU A 69 15.05 4.88 -20.50
CA GLU A 69 16.20 4.26 -21.17
C GLU A 69 15.96 4.05 -22.67
N ALA A 70 14.75 3.65 -23.05
CA ALA A 70 14.35 3.52 -24.45
C ALA A 70 14.38 4.87 -25.17
N ALA A 71 13.89 5.94 -24.55
CA ALA A 71 13.96 7.30 -25.08
C ALA A 71 15.41 7.80 -25.23
N GLN A 72 16.35 7.30 -24.41
CA GLN A 72 17.79 7.58 -24.50
C GLN A 72 18.53 6.70 -25.53
N GLY A 73 17.81 5.87 -26.30
CA GLY A 73 18.41 4.99 -27.32
C GLY A 73 19.13 3.77 -26.74
N LYS A 74 18.96 3.44 -25.45
CA LYS A 74 19.52 2.23 -24.84
C LYS A 74 18.64 1.02 -25.17
N SER A 75 18.85 0.47 -26.36
CA SER A 75 18.21 -0.78 -26.82
C SER A 75 18.72 -1.99 -26.03
N GLY A 76 17.81 -2.82 -25.50
CA GLY A 76 18.12 -4.11 -24.86
C GLY A 76 17.78 -4.22 -23.36
N SER A 77 17.26 -3.15 -22.74
CA SER A 77 16.78 -3.17 -21.36
C SER A 77 15.31 -3.63 -21.32
N HIS A 78 15.06 -4.84 -20.84
CA HIS A 78 13.72 -5.43 -20.72
C HIS A 78 13.50 -6.06 -19.35
N ARG A 79 12.26 -6.38 -18.98
CA ARG A 79 11.95 -7.03 -17.70
C ARG A 79 12.49 -8.47 -17.65
N ASN A 80 13.19 -8.83 -16.57
CA ASN A 80 13.72 -10.17 -16.31
C ASN A 80 13.10 -10.78 -15.04
N GLY A 81 11.80 -11.05 -15.10
CA GLY A 81 11.05 -11.68 -14.01
C GLY A 81 11.12 -10.91 -12.69
N THR A 82 10.93 -11.65 -11.59
CA THR A 82 10.93 -11.14 -10.21
C THR A 82 11.98 -11.85 -9.36
N SER A 83 12.42 -11.19 -8.29
CA SER A 83 13.31 -11.78 -7.27
C SER A 83 12.83 -11.51 -5.87
N PRO A 84 12.89 -12.51 -4.97
CA PRO A 84 12.50 -12.33 -3.58
C PRO A 84 13.49 -11.41 -2.86
N LYS A 85 12.97 -10.53 -2.00
CA LYS A 85 13.72 -9.70 -1.05
C LYS A 85 12.90 -9.52 0.21
N THR A 86 13.52 -9.75 1.36
CA THR A 86 12.90 -9.48 2.67
C THR A 86 13.30 -8.08 3.11
N VAL A 87 12.31 -7.26 3.44
CA VAL A 87 12.49 -5.91 4.00
C VAL A 87 12.10 -5.95 5.47
N ILE A 88 12.98 -5.47 6.34
CA ILE A 88 12.69 -5.36 7.77
C ILE A 88 11.88 -4.08 7.99
N THR A 89 10.69 -4.22 8.55
CA THR A 89 9.82 -3.10 8.94
C THR A 89 9.64 -3.08 10.46
N PRO A 90 9.21 -1.96 11.06
CA PRO A 90 8.96 -1.90 12.51
C PRO A 90 7.96 -2.95 13.02
N ASN A 91 7.07 -3.41 12.13
CA ASN A 91 6.02 -4.38 12.45
C ASN A 91 6.43 -5.82 12.14
N GLY A 92 7.62 -6.05 11.57
CA GLY A 92 8.12 -7.38 11.21
C GLY A 92 8.76 -7.46 9.83
N GLU A 93 9.05 -8.69 9.40
CA GLU A 93 9.64 -8.97 8.10
C GLU A 93 8.59 -8.97 6.97
N LEU A 94 8.84 -8.18 5.93
CA LEU A 94 8.00 -8.11 4.74
C LEU A 94 8.69 -8.76 3.54
N LYS A 95 8.16 -9.89 3.07
CA LYS A 95 8.68 -10.61 1.90
C LYS A 95 8.12 -10.03 0.61
N LEU A 96 8.98 -9.43 -0.21
CA LEU A 96 8.63 -8.80 -1.48
C LEU A 96 9.19 -9.60 -2.65
N ASP A 97 8.42 -9.73 -3.73
CA ASP A 97 8.92 -10.17 -5.03
C ASP A 97 9.13 -8.93 -5.91
N ILE A 98 10.39 -8.55 -6.10
CA ILE A 98 10.79 -7.30 -6.77
C ILE A 98 11.02 -7.57 -8.27
N SER A 99 10.42 -6.76 -9.14
CA SER A 99 10.64 -6.83 -10.58
C SER A 99 12.07 -6.42 -10.95
N ARG A 100 12.71 -7.14 -11.89
CA ARG A 100 14.09 -6.87 -12.34
C ARG A 100 14.15 -6.46 -13.81
N LYS A 101 15.24 -5.77 -14.18
CA LYS A 101 15.60 -5.47 -15.58
C LYS A 101 16.81 -6.31 -16.05
N VAL A 102 16.91 -6.57 -17.35
CA VAL A 102 18.09 -7.13 -18.01
C VAL A 102 19.16 -6.04 -18.07
N ASN A 103 20.35 -6.33 -17.56
CA ASN A 103 21.51 -5.44 -17.50
C ASN A 103 21.29 -4.16 -16.66
N GLY A 104 21.77 -4.21 -15.41
CA GLY A 104 21.90 -3.06 -14.52
C GLY A 104 20.99 -3.12 -13.30
N ALA A 105 21.42 -2.47 -12.22
CA ALA A 105 20.59 -2.24 -11.05
C ALA A 105 19.58 -1.12 -11.34
N VAL A 106 18.34 -1.29 -10.87
CA VAL A 106 17.38 -0.18 -10.78
C VAL A 106 17.64 0.46 -9.42
N ASN A 107 18.08 1.71 -9.42
CA ASN A 107 18.17 2.49 -8.19
C ASN A 107 16.78 3.01 -7.88
N PHE A 108 16.00 2.18 -7.18
CA PHE A 108 14.73 2.62 -6.61
C PHE A 108 15.00 3.76 -5.64
N LEU A 109 14.22 4.84 -5.74
CA LEU A 109 14.27 5.87 -4.73
C LEU A 109 13.92 5.21 -3.39
N PRO A 110 14.64 5.51 -2.30
CA PRO A 110 14.31 4.95 -1.01
C PRO A 110 12.85 5.33 -0.70
N LEU A 111 12.02 4.32 -0.41
CA LEU A 111 10.69 4.55 0.15
C LEU A 111 10.90 5.38 1.41
N GLN A 112 10.55 6.67 1.33
CA GLN A 112 10.66 7.58 2.45
C GLN A 112 9.89 6.94 3.62
N PRO A 113 10.51 6.72 4.79
CA PRO A 113 9.77 6.21 5.93
C PRO A 113 8.62 7.20 6.19
N CYS A 114 7.38 6.70 6.27
CA CYS A 114 6.26 7.51 6.73
C CYS A 114 6.67 8.11 8.07
N GLY A 115 6.84 9.43 8.08
CA GLY A 115 7.34 10.16 9.24
C GLY A 115 6.48 9.85 10.46
N ASN A 116 7.16 9.52 11.56
CA ASN A 116 6.57 9.50 12.88
C ASN A 116 5.94 10.87 13.16
N ALA A 117 4.61 10.95 13.07
CA ALA A 117 3.84 12.05 13.60
C ALA A 117 3.76 11.93 15.13
N ASN A 118 4.86 12.18 15.82
CA ASN A 118 4.83 12.58 17.22
C ASN A 118 5.21 14.05 17.31
N GLY A 119 4.21 14.89 17.04
CA GLY A 119 4.17 16.21 17.61
C GLY A 119 3.83 16.08 19.09
N ASN A 120 4.81 16.32 19.96
CA ASN A 120 4.53 16.83 21.29
C ASN A 120 5.68 17.72 21.77
N ARG A 121 5.39 19.03 21.72
CA ARG A 121 5.99 20.19 22.42
C ARG A 121 7.49 20.44 22.30
#